data_AF-A0A3B9IYB9-F1
#
_entry.id   AF-A0A3B9IYB9-F1
#
_cell.length_a   1.000
_cell.length_b   1.000
_cell.length_c   1.000
_cell.angle_alpha   90.00
_cell.angle_beta   90.00
_cell.angle_gamma   90.00
#
_symmetry.space_group_name_H-M   'P 1'
#
loop_
_entity.id
_entity.type
_entity.pdbx_description
1 polymer ?
#
loop_
_entity_poly.entity_id
_entity_poly.type
_entity_poly.pdbx_seq_one_letter_code
_entity_poly.pdbx_strand_id
1 'polypeptide(L)'
;MAQKSVYITKEKYPYFEEIGVNCTWFGGFSQAQKLRCIISVHENFKAAYPEYRICEISGASPIQTGRELSAMSLKKYVPSQNNYYCLESVFQTSRIYTNPQTGETAGPFREFLSLDGKTCKKKVKELSNVWHSCKYDFEGIICPIPNFHISLFYDWIYMNALLEDANKSVREKLLESGYNAFTDLVTSSLNSQARSCAIFISIAKQGLLERIKDFENYCELFRVNINNSPSYACQNSYCDVQLLGKNHRYCLIRPAVEQTFSKEDTEKYYQEHFKK
;
A
#
# COMPACT_ATOMS: atom_id res chain seq x y z
N MET A 1 0.84 -9.07 22.24
CA MET A 1 1.83 -8.72 21.19
C MET A 1 1.09 -8.08 20.04
N ALA A 2 1.70 -7.12 19.34
CA ALA A 2 1.08 -6.55 18.14
C ALA A 2 1.43 -7.43 16.93
N GLN A 3 0.48 -7.65 16.03
CA GLN A 3 0.73 -8.30 14.75
C GLN A 3 0.83 -7.24 13.64
N LYS A 4 1.72 -7.48 12.69
CA LYS A 4 1.94 -6.66 11.50
C LYS A 4 1.83 -7.51 10.25
N SER A 5 1.26 -6.92 9.21
CA SER A 5 1.05 -7.60 7.94
C SER A 5 2.33 -7.66 7.11
N VAL A 6 2.63 -8.84 6.58
CA VAL A 6 3.57 -9.06 5.49
C VAL A 6 2.77 -9.48 4.26
N TYR A 7 2.98 -8.81 3.13
CA TYR A 7 2.29 -9.10 1.88
C TYR A 7 3.21 -9.87 0.94
N ILE A 8 2.86 -11.10 0.62
CA ILE A 8 3.59 -11.97 -0.30
C ILE A 8 2.97 -11.89 -1.69
N THR A 9 3.79 -11.76 -2.73
CA THR A 9 3.32 -11.80 -4.13
C THR A 9 2.78 -13.19 -4.50
N LYS A 10 1.63 -13.23 -5.19
CA LYS A 10 1.03 -14.46 -5.77
C LYS A 10 0.74 -14.28 -7.25
N GLU A 11 0.89 -15.33 -8.04
CA GLU A 11 0.67 -15.28 -9.50
C GLU A 11 -0.81 -15.20 -9.88
N LYS A 12 -1.69 -15.71 -9.03
CA LYS A 12 -3.13 -15.71 -9.26
C LYS A 12 -3.80 -14.68 -8.36
N TYR A 13 -4.97 -14.22 -8.79
CA TYR A 13 -5.89 -13.42 -7.99
C TYR A 13 -5.98 -13.96 -6.54
N PRO A 14 -5.86 -13.12 -5.50
CA PRO A 14 -5.83 -11.65 -5.52
C PRO A 14 -4.45 -11.02 -5.76
N TYR A 15 -3.50 -11.77 -6.32
CA TYR A 15 -2.13 -11.37 -6.65
C TYR A 15 -1.21 -11.13 -5.44
N PHE A 16 -1.74 -11.31 -4.24
CA PHE A 16 -0.97 -11.33 -3.01
C PHE A 16 -1.59 -12.26 -1.96
N GLU A 17 -0.84 -12.54 -0.91
CA GLU A 17 -1.28 -13.20 0.32
C GLU A 17 -0.83 -12.34 1.51
N GLU A 18 -1.69 -12.17 2.51
CA GLU A 18 -1.36 -11.41 3.72
C GLU A 18 -1.07 -12.36 4.87
N ILE A 19 0.09 -12.19 5.51
CA ILE A 19 0.51 -12.99 6.65
C ILE A 19 0.67 -12.08 7.87
N GLY A 20 0.03 -12.45 8.98
CA GLY A 20 0.27 -11.81 10.26
C GLY A 20 1.62 -12.24 10.83
N VAL A 21 2.44 -11.30 11.27
CA VAL A 21 3.72 -11.59 11.91
C VAL A 21 3.80 -10.83 13.23
N ASN A 22 4.24 -11.52 14.28
CA ASN A 22 4.41 -10.92 15.59
C ASN A 22 5.50 -9.85 15.56
N CYS A 23 5.21 -8.71 16.17
CA CYS A 23 6.10 -7.56 16.27
C CYS A 23 6.39 -7.26 17.72
N THR A 24 7.68 -7.26 18.10
CA THR A 24 8.12 -6.61 19.33
C THR A 24 7.95 -5.10 19.17
N TRP A 25 7.18 -4.49 20.08
CA TRP A 25 6.97 -3.05 20.03
C TRP A 25 8.13 -2.30 20.69
N PHE A 26 8.70 -1.37 19.94
CA PHE A 26 9.70 -0.43 20.42
C PHE A 26 9.09 0.97 20.46
N GLY A 27 8.79 1.46 21.67
CA GLY A 27 8.05 2.71 21.86
C GLY A 27 8.82 3.94 21.37
N GLY A 28 8.11 4.84 20.67
CA GLY A 28 8.60 6.15 20.25
C GLY A 28 8.49 6.39 18.74
N PHE A 29 8.63 7.66 18.34
CA PHE A 29 8.51 8.08 16.94
C PHE A 29 9.84 8.17 16.19
N SER A 30 10.96 7.90 16.86
CA SER A 30 12.28 8.03 16.27
C SER A 30 12.51 6.98 15.18
N GLN A 31 13.36 7.33 14.22
CA GLN A 31 13.74 6.44 13.13
C GLN A 31 14.33 5.12 13.65
N ALA A 32 15.12 5.19 14.71
CA ALA A 32 15.72 4.02 15.35
C ALA A 32 14.67 3.07 15.94
N GLN A 33 13.61 3.59 16.57
CA GLN A 33 12.54 2.74 17.12
C GLN A 33 11.74 2.07 16.02
N LYS A 34 11.42 2.80 14.94
CA LYS A 34 10.74 2.23 13.76
C LYS A 34 11.58 1.13 13.12
N LEU A 35 12.88 1.36 12.97
CA LEU A 35 13.80 0.37 12.41
C LEU A 35 13.86 -0.91 13.28
N ARG A 36 13.87 -0.79 14.61
CA ARG A 36 13.79 -1.96 15.50
C ARG A 36 12.48 -2.75 15.33
N CYS A 37 11.33 -2.07 15.20
CA CYS A 37 10.07 -2.75 14.87
C CYS A 37 10.15 -3.49 13.52
N ILE A 38 10.77 -2.86 12.50
CA ILE A 38 10.98 -3.48 11.18
C ILE A 38 11.85 -4.73 11.29
N ILE A 39 12.99 -4.64 11.98
CA ILE A 39 13.89 -5.78 12.22
C ILE A 39 13.11 -6.92 12.88
N SER A 40 12.36 -6.64 13.96
CA SER A 40 11.60 -7.67 14.67
C SER A 40 10.62 -8.40 13.75
N VAL A 41 9.90 -7.70 12.86
CA VAL A 41 8.97 -8.34 11.92
C VAL A 41 9.72 -9.08 10.82
N HIS A 42 10.78 -8.50 10.26
CA HIS A 42 11.53 -9.12 9.16
C HIS A 42 12.22 -10.40 9.59
N GLU A 43 12.85 -10.42 10.76
CA GLU A 43 13.56 -11.61 11.23
C GLU A 43 12.57 -12.70 11.67
N ASN A 44 11.47 -12.36 12.35
CA ASN A 44 10.40 -13.33 12.62
C ASN A 44 9.85 -13.93 11.32
N PHE A 45 9.58 -13.11 10.31
CA PHE A 45 9.08 -13.60 9.02
C PHE A 45 10.08 -14.53 8.33
N LYS A 46 11.36 -14.12 8.22
CA LYS A 46 12.42 -14.93 7.59
C LYS A 46 12.65 -16.27 8.30
N ALA A 47 12.46 -16.33 9.61
CA ALA A 47 12.60 -17.58 10.36
C ALA A 47 11.57 -18.64 9.93
N ALA A 48 10.33 -18.22 9.60
CA ALA A 48 9.29 -19.12 9.10
C ALA A 48 9.29 -19.29 7.58
N TYR A 49 9.80 -18.31 6.85
CA TYR A 49 9.69 -18.19 5.40
C TYR A 49 11.05 -17.79 4.75
N PRO A 50 12.11 -18.60 4.92
CA PRO A 50 13.47 -18.26 4.48
C PRO A 50 13.63 -18.14 2.96
N GLU A 51 12.69 -18.68 2.18
CA GLU A 51 12.66 -18.62 0.73
C GLU A 51 12.20 -17.25 0.17
N TYR A 52 11.58 -16.42 1.02
CA TYR A 52 11.07 -15.11 0.62
C TYR A 52 12.07 -13.99 0.88
N ARG A 53 12.23 -13.12 -0.10
CA ARG A 53 13.03 -11.91 0.00
C ARG A 53 12.11 -10.74 0.36
N ILE A 54 12.21 -10.31 1.62
CA ILE A 54 11.37 -9.27 2.20
C ILE A 54 11.94 -7.84 2.01
N CYS A 55 11.08 -6.87 1.76
CA CYS A 55 11.42 -5.45 1.67
C CYS A 55 10.45 -4.56 2.45
N GLU A 56 10.96 -3.62 3.25
CA GLU A 56 10.15 -2.58 3.89
C GLU A 56 9.97 -1.39 2.95
N ILE A 57 8.72 -1.01 2.69
CA ILE A 57 8.31 0.08 1.81
C ILE A 57 7.83 1.26 2.64
N SER A 58 8.78 2.01 3.19
CA SER A 58 8.49 3.20 3.96
C SER A 58 9.72 4.10 4.08
N GLY A 59 9.52 5.35 4.51
CA GLY A 59 10.64 6.23 4.89
C GLY A 59 11.49 5.69 6.06
N ALA A 60 11.02 4.66 6.78
CA ALA A 60 11.78 3.97 7.82
C ALA A 60 12.64 2.80 7.32
N SER A 61 12.51 2.44 6.03
CA SER A 61 13.24 1.31 5.45
C SER A 61 14.74 1.47 5.62
N PRO A 62 15.47 0.41 6.03
CA PRO A 62 16.93 0.44 6.08
C PRO A 62 17.55 0.51 4.69
N ILE A 63 16.83 0.06 3.65
CA ILE A 63 17.33 -0.02 2.28
C ILE A 63 16.85 1.19 1.47
N GLN A 64 17.73 1.74 0.62
CA GLN A 64 17.42 2.91 -0.20
C GLN A 64 16.22 2.69 -1.12
N THR A 65 16.18 1.57 -1.86
CA THR A 65 15.05 1.23 -2.74
C THR A 65 13.72 1.22 -1.99
N GLY A 66 13.68 0.69 -0.76
CA GLY A 66 12.46 0.67 0.05
C GLY A 66 11.97 2.06 0.46
N ARG A 67 12.88 3.03 0.66
CA ARG A 67 12.52 4.44 0.90
C ARG A 67 12.01 5.11 -0.38
N GLU A 68 12.67 4.89 -1.51
CA GLU A 68 12.31 5.42 -2.83
C GLU A 68 10.93 4.93 -3.30
N LEU A 69 10.57 3.69 -2.95
CA LEU A 69 9.24 3.11 -3.21
C LEU A 69 8.14 3.69 -2.34
N SER A 70 8.44 4.50 -1.31
CA SER A 70 7.36 5.07 -0.50
C SER A 70 6.48 6.05 -1.31
N ALA A 71 5.20 6.14 -1.01
CA ALA A 71 4.26 7.11 -1.59
C ALA A 71 4.66 8.56 -1.31
N MET A 72 5.49 8.80 -0.30
CA MET A 72 6.10 10.11 -0.03
C MET A 72 7.22 10.45 -1.04
N SER A 73 7.80 9.44 -1.69
CA SER A 73 8.92 9.57 -2.63
C SER A 73 8.51 9.41 -4.08
N LEU A 74 7.64 8.44 -4.39
CA LEU A 74 7.16 8.18 -5.74
C LEU A 74 6.50 9.42 -6.35
N LYS A 75 6.79 9.64 -7.64
CA LYS A 75 6.23 10.74 -8.42
C LYS A 75 5.03 10.27 -9.24
N LYS A 76 3.98 11.08 -9.30
CA LYS A 76 2.83 10.84 -10.18
C LYS A 76 2.62 12.07 -11.04
N TYR A 77 2.53 11.86 -12.34
CA TYR A 77 2.24 12.94 -13.29
C TYR A 77 0.78 13.35 -13.20
N VAL A 78 0.53 14.66 -13.18
CA VAL A 78 -0.79 15.29 -13.17
C VAL A 78 -0.92 16.12 -14.45
N PRO A 79 -1.59 15.58 -15.49
CA PRO A 79 -1.74 16.24 -16.80
C PRO A 79 -2.29 17.67 -16.74
N SER A 80 -3.34 17.90 -15.95
CA SER A 80 -3.98 19.21 -15.79
C SER A 80 -3.06 20.31 -15.23
N GLN A 81 -1.93 19.93 -14.64
CA GLN A 81 -0.90 20.82 -14.11
C GLN A 81 0.42 20.73 -14.88
N ASN A 82 0.53 19.81 -15.85
CA ASN A 82 1.75 19.50 -16.60
C ASN A 82 2.97 19.33 -15.67
N ASN A 83 2.81 18.62 -14.55
CA ASN A 83 3.85 18.49 -13.53
C ASN A 83 3.75 17.17 -12.74
N TYR A 84 4.85 16.81 -12.07
CA TYR A 84 4.94 15.67 -11.16
C TYR A 84 4.79 16.10 -9.70
N TYR A 85 3.97 15.35 -8.97
CA TYR A 85 3.79 15.53 -7.52
C TYR A 85 4.10 14.23 -6.79
N CYS A 86 4.32 14.30 -5.47
CA CYS A 86 4.46 13.06 -4.71
C CYS A 86 3.12 12.31 -4.69
N LEU A 87 3.20 10.98 -4.78
CA LEU A 87 2.03 10.11 -4.86
C LEU A 87 1.07 10.30 -3.68
N GLU A 88 1.59 10.49 -2.46
CA GLU A 88 0.74 10.75 -1.29
C GLU A 88 -0.10 12.01 -1.49
N SER A 89 0.46 13.12 -1.98
CA SER A 89 -0.32 14.34 -2.24
C SER A 89 -1.39 14.08 -3.30
N VAL A 90 -1.04 13.42 -4.41
CA VAL A 90 -2.02 13.08 -5.46
C VAL A 90 -3.16 12.22 -4.91
N PHE A 91 -2.84 11.21 -4.09
CA PHE A 91 -3.84 10.35 -3.47
C PHE A 91 -4.72 11.14 -2.48
N GLN A 92 -4.15 12.00 -1.62
CA GLN A 92 -4.95 12.76 -0.66
C GLN A 92 -5.85 13.79 -1.34
N THR A 93 -5.35 14.46 -2.38
CA THR A 93 -6.11 15.46 -3.15
C THR A 93 -6.99 14.86 -4.23
N SER A 94 -7.13 13.54 -4.32
CA SER A 94 -8.16 12.90 -5.13
C SER A 94 -9.36 12.46 -4.29
N ARG A 95 -9.29 12.54 -2.96
CA ARG A 95 -10.38 12.10 -2.07
C ARG A 95 -11.54 13.09 -2.05
N ILE A 96 -12.74 12.54 -2.22
CA ILE A 96 -14.01 13.24 -2.00
C ILE A 96 -14.67 12.64 -0.77
N TYR A 97 -15.25 13.51 0.03
CA TYR A 97 -15.84 13.19 1.32
C TYR A 97 -17.32 13.54 1.33
N THR A 98 -18.07 12.84 2.18
CA THR A 98 -19.47 13.12 2.47
C THR A 98 -19.66 13.24 3.98
N ASN A 99 -20.39 14.28 4.40
CA ASN A 99 -20.88 14.44 5.75
C ASN A 99 -22.05 13.46 5.97
N PRO A 100 -21.94 12.49 6.89
CA PRO A 100 -22.99 11.49 7.07
C PRO A 100 -24.28 12.05 7.70
N GLN A 101 -24.23 13.21 8.36
CA GLN A 101 -25.40 13.86 8.96
C GLN A 101 -26.12 14.78 7.96
N THR A 102 -25.39 15.56 7.17
CA THR A 102 -25.97 16.59 6.28
C THR A 102 -26.07 16.14 4.82
N GLY A 103 -25.32 15.10 4.41
CA GLY A 103 -25.20 14.68 3.01
C GLY A 103 -24.31 15.59 2.16
N GLU A 104 -23.77 16.66 2.73
CA GLU A 104 -22.86 17.58 2.01
C GLU A 104 -21.59 16.87 1.58
N THR A 105 -21.05 17.29 0.43
CA THR A 105 -19.78 16.79 -0.09
C THR A 105 -18.74 17.89 -0.10
N ALA A 106 -17.48 17.57 0.21
CA ALA A 106 -16.38 18.37 -0.34
C ALA A 106 -15.09 17.58 -0.56
N GLY A 107 -14.06 18.33 -0.96
CA GLY A 107 -12.99 17.82 -1.79
C GLY A 107 -13.45 17.69 -3.26
N PRO A 108 -12.54 17.30 -4.15
CA PRO A 108 -11.13 17.04 -3.86
C PRO A 108 -10.36 18.33 -3.55
N PHE A 109 -9.57 18.33 -2.47
CA PHE A 109 -8.82 19.49 -1.98
C PHE A 109 -7.56 19.75 -2.83
N ARG A 110 -7.75 20.06 -4.12
CA ARG A 110 -6.69 20.21 -5.14
C ARG A 110 -5.71 21.32 -4.82
N GLU A 111 -6.11 22.32 -4.03
CA GLU A 111 -5.25 23.40 -3.55
C GLU A 111 -4.05 22.91 -2.72
N PHE A 112 -4.08 21.67 -2.22
CA PHE A 112 -2.98 21.07 -1.45
C PHE A 112 -2.05 20.17 -2.28
N LEU A 113 -2.27 20.05 -3.58
CA LEU A 113 -1.52 19.13 -4.45
C LEU A 113 -0.02 19.44 -4.48
N SER A 114 0.33 20.72 -4.48
CA SER A 114 1.72 21.20 -4.52
C SER A 114 2.48 21.10 -3.19
N LEU A 115 1.80 20.74 -2.10
CA LEU A 115 2.44 20.52 -0.81
C LEU A 115 3.18 19.18 -0.79
N ASP A 116 4.20 19.07 0.07
CA ASP A 116 4.80 17.77 0.35
C ASP A 116 3.76 16.80 0.96
N GLY A 117 3.96 15.50 0.76
CA GLY A 117 2.97 14.48 1.13
C GLY A 117 2.57 14.50 2.60
N LYS A 118 3.50 14.85 3.51
CA LYS A 118 3.19 14.91 4.95
C LYS A 118 2.30 16.11 5.25
N THR A 119 2.64 17.28 4.71
CA THR A 119 1.85 18.50 4.91
C THR A 119 0.49 18.40 4.23
N CYS A 120 0.42 17.88 3.01
CA CYS A 120 -0.82 17.63 2.29
C CYS A 120 -1.77 16.72 3.09
N LYS A 121 -1.28 15.54 3.50
CA LYS A 121 -2.04 14.58 4.32
C LYS A 121 -2.57 15.20 5.62
N LYS A 122 -1.73 16.01 6.28
CA LYS A 122 -2.13 16.71 7.51
C LYS A 122 -3.29 17.68 7.26
N LYS A 123 -3.17 18.57 6.27
CA LYS A 123 -4.21 19.55 5.95
C LYS A 123 -5.53 18.90 5.50
N VAL A 124 -5.45 17.89 4.61
CA VAL A 124 -6.64 17.14 4.17
C VAL A 124 -7.34 16.48 5.36
N LYS A 125 -6.58 15.90 6.31
CA LYS A 125 -7.15 15.30 7.51
C LYS A 125 -7.83 16.32 8.44
N GLU A 126 -7.26 17.51 8.58
CA GLU A 126 -7.85 18.59 9.39
C GLU A 126 -9.21 19.04 8.83
N LEU A 127 -9.33 19.20 7.51
CA LEU A 127 -10.59 19.61 6.87
C LEU A 127 -11.66 18.50 6.77
N SER A 128 -11.26 17.24 6.85
CA SER A 128 -12.16 16.08 6.68
C SER A 128 -12.48 15.34 7.98
N ASN A 129 -12.12 15.90 9.14
CA ASN A 129 -12.19 15.22 10.44
C ASN A 129 -13.59 14.70 10.82
N VAL A 130 -14.66 15.36 10.36
CA VAL A 130 -16.06 14.98 10.60
C VAL A 130 -16.70 14.22 9.43
N TRP A 131 -15.96 13.99 8.35
CA TRP A 131 -16.52 13.43 7.12
C TRP A 131 -15.92 12.07 6.77
N HIS A 132 -16.66 11.31 5.96
CA HIS A 132 -16.20 10.02 5.45
C HIS A 132 -15.82 10.13 3.99
N SER A 133 -14.70 9.52 3.63
CA SER A 133 -14.35 9.32 2.21
C SER A 133 -15.49 8.54 1.55
N CYS A 134 -15.95 8.99 0.39
CA CYS A 134 -17.03 8.33 -0.36
C CYS A 134 -16.61 7.92 -1.78
N LYS A 135 -15.73 8.70 -2.43
CA LYS A 135 -15.19 8.44 -3.77
C LYS A 135 -13.85 9.11 -3.97
N TYR A 136 -13.21 8.83 -5.10
CA TYR A 136 -11.99 9.45 -5.59
C TYR A 136 -12.24 10.09 -6.95
N ASP A 137 -11.52 11.18 -7.23
CA ASP A 137 -11.48 11.88 -8.51
C ASP A 137 -10.02 12.23 -8.83
N PHE A 138 -9.49 11.61 -9.89
CA PHE A 138 -8.18 11.92 -10.44
C PHE A 138 -8.29 12.18 -11.93
N GLU A 139 -8.10 13.43 -12.35
CA GLU A 139 -8.12 13.83 -13.76
C GLU A 139 -9.40 13.41 -14.51
N GLY A 140 -10.55 13.47 -13.83
CA GLY A 140 -11.85 13.08 -14.38
C GLY A 140 -12.17 11.59 -14.25
N ILE A 141 -11.22 10.76 -13.81
CA ILE A 141 -11.48 9.36 -13.44
C ILE A 141 -12.15 9.34 -12.07
N ILE A 142 -13.45 9.07 -12.06
CA ILE A 142 -14.25 8.96 -10.85
C ILE A 142 -14.30 7.50 -10.40
N CYS A 143 -13.73 7.21 -9.22
CA CYS A 143 -13.78 5.89 -8.61
C CYS A 143 -14.62 5.94 -7.33
N PRO A 144 -15.76 5.24 -7.24
CA PRO A 144 -16.45 5.10 -5.97
C PRO A 144 -15.61 4.23 -5.04
N ILE A 145 -15.73 4.38 -3.72
CA ILE A 145 -15.01 3.49 -2.80
C ILE A 145 -15.64 2.10 -2.86
N PRO A 146 -14.92 1.04 -3.28
CA PRO A 146 -15.54 -0.27 -3.44
C PRO A 146 -15.90 -0.89 -2.10
N ASN A 147 -17.11 -1.45 -2.01
CA ASN A 147 -17.60 -2.11 -0.79
C ASN A 147 -16.75 -3.32 -0.37
N PHE A 148 -16.05 -3.94 -1.33
CA PHE A 148 -15.31 -5.18 -1.14
C PHE A 148 -13.81 -5.06 -1.40
N HIS A 149 -13.32 -3.94 -1.95
CA HIS A 149 -11.88 -3.70 -2.14
C HIS A 149 -11.56 -2.22 -1.90
N ILE A 150 -11.61 -1.80 -0.64
CA ILE A 150 -11.56 -0.38 -0.23
C ILE A 150 -10.30 0.35 -0.73
N SER A 151 -9.23 -0.39 -1.01
CA SER A 151 -7.95 0.14 -1.51
C SER A 151 -7.78 0.10 -3.02
N LEU A 152 -8.76 -0.35 -3.81
CA LEU A 152 -8.61 -0.58 -5.26
C LEU A 152 -7.99 0.63 -5.97
N PHE A 153 -8.53 1.82 -5.72
CA PHE A 153 -8.03 3.06 -6.27
C PHE A 153 -6.60 3.39 -5.83
N TYR A 154 -6.29 3.18 -4.53
CA TYR A 154 -4.96 3.44 -4.00
C TYR A 154 -3.92 2.50 -4.63
N ASP A 155 -4.25 1.21 -4.70
CA ASP A 155 -3.36 0.20 -5.25
C ASP A 155 -3.10 0.51 -6.73
N TRP A 156 -4.15 0.85 -7.48
CA TRP A 156 -4.03 1.31 -8.88
C TRP A 156 -3.13 2.54 -9.03
N ILE A 157 -3.41 3.64 -8.33
CA ILE A 157 -2.67 4.89 -8.53
C ILE A 157 -1.21 4.77 -8.08
N TYR A 158 -0.95 3.91 -7.09
CA TYR A 158 0.41 3.57 -6.68
C TYR A 158 1.16 2.81 -7.78
N MET A 159 0.55 1.78 -8.36
CA MET A 159 1.15 1.02 -9.46
C MET A 159 1.31 1.86 -10.73
N ASN A 160 0.34 2.73 -11.01
CA ASN A 160 0.43 3.69 -12.11
C ASN A 160 1.60 4.66 -11.91
N ALA A 161 1.83 5.14 -10.67
CA ALA A 161 3.01 5.94 -10.36
C ALA A 161 4.32 5.16 -10.64
N LEU A 162 4.41 3.87 -10.33
CA LEU A 162 5.61 3.08 -10.67
C LEU A 162 5.88 3.01 -12.18
N LEU A 163 4.86 3.16 -13.03
CA LEU A 163 5.01 3.18 -14.48
C LEU A 163 5.57 4.50 -15.02
N GLU A 164 5.50 5.59 -14.24
CA GLU A 164 6.01 6.90 -14.65
C GLU A 164 7.52 6.88 -14.91
N ASP A 165 7.98 7.63 -15.92
CA ASP A 165 9.40 7.72 -16.26
C ASP A 165 10.23 8.29 -15.12
N ALA A 166 9.65 9.22 -14.33
CA ALA A 166 10.28 9.76 -13.13
C ALA A 166 10.64 8.70 -12.08
N ASN A 167 10.00 7.52 -12.12
CA ASN A 167 10.25 6.40 -11.21
C ASN A 167 10.93 5.20 -11.90
N LYS A 168 11.38 5.34 -13.15
CA LYS A 168 11.97 4.23 -13.93
C LYS A 168 13.09 3.52 -13.19
N SER A 169 14.04 4.27 -12.62
CA SER A 169 15.19 3.69 -11.91
C SER A 169 14.76 2.86 -10.69
N VAL A 170 13.83 3.35 -9.86
CA VAL A 170 13.38 2.59 -8.68
C VAL A 170 12.52 1.39 -9.09
N ARG A 171 11.71 1.52 -10.15
CA ARG A 171 10.94 0.41 -10.73
C ARG A 171 11.86 -0.71 -11.21
N GLU A 172 12.91 -0.40 -11.97
CA GLU A 172 13.86 -1.39 -12.49
C GLU A 172 14.58 -2.11 -11.34
N LYS A 173 15.08 -1.36 -10.35
CA LYS A 173 15.66 -1.95 -9.12
C LYS A 173 14.68 -2.88 -8.40
N LEU A 174 13.40 -2.50 -8.30
CA LEU A 174 12.37 -3.34 -7.70
C LEU A 174 12.19 -4.65 -8.48
N LEU A 175 12.08 -4.59 -9.81
CA LEU A 175 11.90 -5.77 -10.66
C LEU A 175 13.11 -6.71 -10.64
N GLU A 176 14.32 -6.17 -10.61
CA GLU A 176 15.59 -6.94 -10.58
C GLU A 176 15.94 -7.49 -9.20
N SER A 177 15.39 -6.90 -8.13
CA SER A 177 15.74 -7.26 -6.75
C SER A 177 15.37 -8.69 -6.35
N GLY A 178 14.42 -9.32 -7.03
CA GLY A 178 13.83 -10.59 -6.59
C GLY A 178 13.03 -10.48 -5.29
N TYR A 179 12.64 -9.28 -4.83
CA TYR A 179 11.71 -9.14 -3.71
C TYR A 179 10.34 -9.76 -4.06
N ASN A 180 9.81 -10.55 -3.13
CA ASN A 180 8.52 -11.24 -3.26
C ASN A 180 7.70 -11.22 -1.96
N ALA A 181 8.18 -10.50 -0.95
CA ALA A 181 7.47 -10.19 0.29
C ALA A 181 7.69 -8.72 0.67
N PHE A 182 6.67 -8.06 1.18
CA PHE A 182 6.69 -6.62 1.43
C PHE A 182 6.03 -6.25 2.76
N THR A 183 6.59 -5.25 3.42
CA THR A 183 6.02 -4.65 4.64
C THR A 183 5.93 -3.15 4.54
N ASP A 184 4.98 -2.57 5.27
CA ASP A 184 4.83 -1.13 5.45
C ASP A 184 4.41 -0.89 6.90
N LEU A 185 5.39 -0.86 7.80
CA LEU A 185 5.11 -0.81 9.26
C LEU A 185 4.80 0.60 9.75
N VAL A 186 5.12 1.62 8.94
CA VAL A 186 5.01 3.03 9.32
C VAL A 186 3.60 3.56 9.04
N THR A 187 2.90 3.02 8.05
CA THR A 187 1.51 3.38 7.81
C THR A 187 0.56 2.52 8.65
N SER A 188 -0.53 3.14 9.11
CA SER A 188 -1.63 2.46 9.82
C SER A 188 -2.93 2.54 9.02
N SER A 189 -2.83 2.64 7.70
CA SER A 189 -3.97 2.79 6.78
C SER A 189 -4.34 1.46 6.12
N LEU A 190 -5.61 1.32 5.76
CA LEU A 190 -6.09 0.23 4.89
C LEU A 190 -5.41 0.28 3.50
N ASN A 191 -5.01 1.47 3.07
CA ASN A 191 -4.15 1.69 1.92
C ASN A 191 -2.71 1.33 2.29
N SER A 192 -2.15 0.30 1.66
CA SER A 192 -0.85 -0.27 2.01
C SER A 192 0.08 -0.23 0.81
N GLN A 193 1.22 0.45 0.96
CA GLN A 193 2.26 0.51 -0.07
C GLN A 193 2.83 -0.88 -0.35
N ALA A 194 2.97 -1.70 0.69
CA ALA A 194 3.45 -3.07 0.60
C ALA A 194 2.53 -3.97 -0.22
N ARG A 195 1.21 -3.87 -0.02
CA ARG A 195 0.23 -4.59 -0.85
C ARG A 195 0.34 -4.17 -2.31
N SER A 196 0.38 -2.86 -2.59
CA SER A 196 0.52 -2.35 -3.96
C SER A 196 1.80 -2.87 -4.64
N CYS A 197 2.93 -2.92 -3.93
CA CYS A 197 4.16 -3.54 -4.44
C CYS A 197 4.00 -5.03 -4.71
N ALA A 198 3.37 -5.79 -3.80
CA ALA A 198 3.15 -7.23 -3.98
C ALA A 198 2.33 -7.52 -5.25
N ILE A 199 1.25 -6.75 -5.46
CA ILE A 199 0.42 -6.82 -6.66
C ILE A 199 1.22 -6.42 -7.91
N PHE A 200 1.98 -5.31 -7.85
CA PHE A 200 2.77 -4.82 -8.98
C PHE A 200 3.75 -5.88 -9.50
N ILE A 201 4.51 -6.54 -8.62
CA ILE A 201 5.43 -7.61 -9.01
C ILE A 201 4.68 -8.74 -9.70
N SER A 202 3.50 -9.12 -9.20
CA SER A 202 2.68 -10.17 -9.83
C SER A 202 2.27 -9.80 -11.25
N ILE A 203 1.73 -8.60 -11.42
CA ILE A 203 1.26 -8.08 -12.71
C ILE A 203 2.43 -7.96 -13.69
N ALA A 204 3.59 -7.48 -13.23
CA ALA A 204 4.80 -7.39 -14.03
C ALA A 204 5.26 -8.76 -14.54
N LYS A 205 5.33 -9.77 -13.66
CA LYS A 205 5.73 -11.14 -14.01
C LYS A 205 4.80 -11.79 -15.04
N GLN A 206 3.53 -11.42 -15.03
CA GLN A 206 2.53 -11.91 -15.99
C GLN A 206 2.51 -11.13 -17.31
N GLY A 207 3.33 -10.08 -17.46
CA GLY A 207 3.30 -9.23 -18.65
C GLY A 207 2.03 -8.37 -18.77
N LEU A 208 1.35 -8.10 -17.65
CA LEU A 208 0.06 -7.41 -17.60
C LEU A 208 0.17 -5.90 -17.28
N LEU A 209 1.37 -5.30 -17.39
CA LEU A 209 1.58 -3.89 -17.04
C LEU A 209 0.73 -2.91 -17.85
N GLU A 210 0.35 -3.26 -19.09
CA GLU A 210 -0.56 -2.43 -19.89
C GLU A 210 -1.95 -2.31 -19.25
N ARG A 211 -2.41 -3.35 -18.54
CA ARG A 211 -3.74 -3.39 -17.90
C ARG A 211 -3.87 -2.44 -16.71
N ILE A 212 -2.76 -1.97 -16.14
CA ILE A 212 -2.77 -1.05 -14.99
C ILE A 212 -2.55 0.42 -15.37
N LYS A 213 -2.36 0.72 -16.67
CA LYS A 213 -2.31 2.10 -17.16
C LYS A 213 -3.68 2.78 -17.08
N ASP A 214 -4.72 2.00 -17.34
CA ASP A 214 -6.11 2.41 -17.29
C ASP A 214 -6.83 1.79 -16.07
N PHE A 215 -7.75 2.55 -15.46
CA PHE A 215 -8.42 2.11 -14.24
C PHE A 215 -9.47 1.02 -14.49
N GLU A 216 -10.17 1.08 -15.63
CA GLU A 216 -11.20 0.11 -15.99
C GLU A 216 -10.57 -1.27 -16.25
N ASN A 217 -9.51 -1.29 -17.06
CA ASN A 217 -8.72 -2.51 -17.32
C ASN A 217 -8.14 -3.12 -16.05
N TYR A 218 -7.76 -2.30 -15.07
CA TYR A 218 -7.28 -2.76 -13.77
C TYR A 218 -8.41 -3.41 -12.95
N CYS A 219 -9.61 -2.83 -12.94
CA CYS A 219 -10.75 -3.38 -12.21
C CYS A 219 -11.11 -4.80 -12.69
N GLU A 220 -10.97 -5.08 -13.99
CA GLU A 220 -11.20 -6.42 -14.56
C GLU A 220 -10.27 -7.48 -13.96
N LEU A 221 -9.01 -7.15 -13.65
CA LEU A 221 -8.07 -8.07 -13.00
C LEU A 221 -8.56 -8.50 -11.60
N PHE A 222 -9.33 -7.62 -10.94
CA PHE A 222 -9.88 -7.85 -9.60
C PHE A 222 -11.35 -8.30 -9.62
N ARG A 223 -11.88 -8.64 -10.82
CA ARG A 223 -13.26 -9.08 -11.04
C ARG A 223 -14.28 -8.05 -10.52
N VAL A 224 -14.01 -6.76 -10.72
CA VAL A 224 -14.86 -5.63 -10.31
C VAL A 224 -15.31 -4.86 -11.55
N ASN A 225 -16.57 -4.49 -11.61
CA ASN A 225 -17.09 -3.57 -12.62
C ASN A 225 -16.90 -2.11 -12.19
N ILE A 226 -16.92 -1.18 -13.14
CA ILE A 226 -16.73 0.28 -12.90
C ILE A 226 -17.75 0.89 -11.91
N ASN A 227 -18.93 0.29 -11.78
CA ASN A 227 -19.96 0.68 -10.82
C ASN A 227 -19.79 0.05 -9.43
N ASN A 228 -18.62 -0.54 -9.14
CA ASN A 228 -18.31 -1.29 -7.93
C ASN A 228 -19.23 -2.49 -7.67
N SER A 229 -19.81 -3.09 -8.71
CA SER A 229 -20.43 -4.41 -8.61
C SER A 229 -19.41 -5.51 -8.94
N PRO A 230 -19.50 -6.69 -8.31
CA PRO A 230 -18.70 -7.84 -8.73
C PRO A 230 -18.98 -8.21 -10.20
N SER A 231 -17.96 -8.61 -10.94
CA SER A 231 -18.14 -9.23 -12.24
C SER A 231 -18.63 -10.67 -12.07
N TYR A 232 -19.78 -10.99 -12.65
CA TYR A 232 -20.44 -12.30 -12.54
C TYR A 232 -19.83 -13.38 -13.47
N ALA A 233 -18.62 -13.15 -13.98
CA ALA A 233 -18.01 -13.97 -15.02
C ALA A 233 -17.79 -15.46 -14.63
N CYS A 234 -17.85 -15.85 -13.35
CA CYS A 234 -18.05 -17.25 -12.96
C CYS A 234 -18.74 -17.40 -11.59
N GLN A 235 -19.50 -18.47 -11.36
CA GLN A 235 -20.21 -18.72 -10.09
C GLN A 235 -19.27 -18.86 -8.86
N ASN A 236 -17.99 -19.23 -9.08
CA ASN A 236 -16.97 -19.32 -8.02
C ASN A 236 -16.17 -18.01 -7.85
N SER A 237 -16.49 -16.95 -8.61
CA SER A 237 -15.69 -15.71 -8.61
C SER A 237 -15.70 -15.02 -7.24
N TYR A 238 -16.77 -15.24 -6.47
CA TYR A 238 -17.06 -14.65 -5.17
C TYR A 238 -16.19 -15.17 -4.02
N CYS A 239 -15.76 -16.44 -4.05
CA CYS A 239 -14.99 -17.06 -2.95
C CYS A 239 -13.59 -16.46 -2.81
N ASP A 240 -13.01 -16.03 -3.95
CA ASP A 240 -11.68 -15.44 -3.99
C ASP A 240 -11.73 -13.92 -3.87
N VAL A 241 -12.91 -13.27 -4.03
CA VAL A 241 -12.97 -11.81 -3.96
C VAL A 241 -12.49 -11.41 -2.60
N GLN A 242 -11.31 -10.82 -2.54
CA GLN A 242 -10.70 -10.44 -1.28
C GLN A 242 -11.52 -9.28 -0.73
N LEU A 243 -12.52 -9.64 0.05
CA LEU A 243 -13.47 -8.76 0.71
C LEU A 243 -12.70 -8.04 1.82
N LEU A 244 -11.95 -7.00 1.45
CA LEU A 244 -11.31 -6.03 2.35
C LEU A 244 -12.38 -5.08 2.94
N GLY A 245 -13.50 -5.65 3.39
CA GLY A 245 -14.54 -4.91 4.10
C GLY A 245 -14.08 -4.59 5.53
N LYS A 246 -14.67 -3.56 6.14
CA LYS A 246 -14.42 -3.13 7.53
C LYS A 246 -14.47 -4.28 8.57
N ASN A 247 -15.13 -5.40 8.25
CA ASN A 247 -15.34 -6.53 9.14
C ASN A 247 -14.41 -7.73 8.90
N HIS A 248 -13.33 -7.61 8.09
CA HIS A 248 -12.28 -8.63 7.91
C HIS A 248 -12.78 -10.05 7.59
N ARG A 249 -13.95 -10.21 6.94
CA ARG A 249 -14.64 -11.51 6.82
C ARG A 249 -13.91 -12.55 5.97
N TYR A 250 -12.95 -12.12 5.14
CA TYR A 250 -12.17 -13.01 4.27
C TYR A 250 -10.71 -12.58 4.28
N CYS A 251 -10.12 -12.69 5.46
CA CYS A 251 -8.68 -12.67 5.60
C CYS A 251 -8.17 -14.09 5.38
N LEU A 252 -7.48 -14.33 4.27
CA LEU A 252 -6.50 -15.42 4.19
C LEU A 252 -5.28 -15.04 5.05
N ILE A 253 -5.51 -14.69 6.31
CA ILE A 253 -4.44 -14.50 7.29
C ILE A 253 -4.04 -15.92 7.68
N ARG A 254 -2.88 -16.37 7.19
CA ARG A 254 -2.23 -17.52 7.79
C ARG A 254 -1.99 -17.23 9.27
N PRO A 255 -2.04 -18.25 10.15
CA PRO A 255 -1.71 -18.09 11.56
C PRO A 255 -0.42 -17.32 11.72
N ALA A 256 -0.37 -16.46 12.74
CA ALA A 256 0.78 -15.60 12.91
C ALA A 256 2.05 -16.42 13.14
N VAL A 257 3.13 -15.98 12.51
CA VAL A 257 4.44 -16.61 12.73
C VAL A 257 4.80 -16.55 14.21
N GLU A 258 5.15 -17.70 14.79
CA GLU A 258 5.64 -17.76 16.17
C GLU A 258 6.82 -16.81 16.34
N GLN A 259 6.81 -16.05 17.43
CA GLN A 259 7.87 -15.09 17.68
C GLN A 259 9.16 -15.84 18.05
N THR A 260 10.20 -15.67 17.25
CA THR A 260 11.53 -16.27 17.47
C THR A 260 12.61 -15.23 17.71
N PHE A 261 12.36 -13.96 17.37
CA PHE A 261 13.24 -12.82 17.61
C PHE A 261 12.73 -12.01 18.82
N SER A 262 13.44 -12.10 19.95
CA SER A 262 13.09 -11.37 21.17
C SER A 262 13.44 -9.88 21.08
N LYS A 263 13.08 -9.12 22.12
CA LYS A 263 13.48 -7.71 22.23
C LYS A 263 15.00 -7.57 22.28
N GLU A 264 15.67 -8.44 23.03
CA GLU A 264 17.13 -8.45 23.19
C GLU A 264 17.83 -8.80 21.87
N ASP A 265 17.32 -9.80 21.14
CA ASP A 265 17.85 -10.18 19.82
C ASP A 265 17.73 -9.02 18.81
N THR A 266 16.58 -8.34 18.82
CA THR A 266 16.34 -7.18 17.95
C THR A 266 17.28 -6.02 18.29
N GLU A 267 17.51 -5.74 19.57
CA GLU A 267 18.43 -4.69 20.01
C GLU A 267 19.87 -5.02 19.63
N LYS A 268 20.29 -6.27 19.83
CA LYS A 268 21.61 -6.77 19.44
C LYS A 268 21.84 -6.63 17.93
N TYR A 269 20.91 -7.12 17.10
CA TYR A 269 20.97 -6.97 15.64
C TYR A 269 21.05 -5.49 15.22
N TYR A 270 20.27 -4.62 15.87
CA TYR A 270 20.33 -3.19 15.61
C TYR A 270 21.71 -2.60 15.92
N GLN A 271 22.34 -2.97 17.05
CA GLN A 271 23.69 -2.49 17.37
C GLN A 271 24.70 -2.97 16.32
N GLU A 272 24.68 -4.26 15.96
CA GLU A 272 25.67 -4.89 15.09
C GLU A 272 25.61 -4.36 13.65
N HIS A 273 24.42 -4.05 13.13
CA HIS A 273 24.23 -3.74 11.72
C HIS A 273 23.97 -2.25 11.41
N PHE A 274 23.50 -1.47 12.38
CA PHE A 274 23.02 -0.09 12.12
C PHE A 274 23.60 0.97 13.04
N LYS A 275 24.16 0.60 14.20
CA LYS A 275 24.78 1.56 15.11
C LYS A 275 26.29 1.49 14.96
N LYS A 276 26.85 2.47 14.25
CA LYS A 276 28.28 2.77 14.31
C LYS A 276 28.56 3.69 15.47
#